data_AF-A0A3D1RAX5-F1
#
_entry.id   AF-A0A3D1RAX5-F1
#
_cell.length_a   1.000
_cell.length_b   1.000
_cell.length_c   1.000
_cell.angle_alpha   90.00
_cell.angle_beta   90.00
_cell.angle_gamma   90.00
#
_symmetry.space_group_name_H-M   'P 1'
#
loop_
_entity.id
_entity.type
_entity.pdbx_description
1 polymer ?
#
loop_
_entity_poly.entity_id
_entity_poly.type
_entity_poly.pdbx_seq_one_letter_code
_entity_poly.pdbx_strand_id
1 'polypeptide(L)'
;MSFSALVRSEWFALFGVPLLIFFARIVDVTIGTMRIIFVARGLKLLAPVFGFFEVLIWLIAIGQVMANLTNWHNYIAYALGFAAGNYVGIYLESRIALGNQLIRIITRRDATALVAYLRSAGYTVTAVDAQGDTSAVKVIFTVISRRDLSKIVAAIKHFNPRAFYSVEDVRFVSQAALVAPKSAFAPHFEASAEPGSPIGELPDVGEVVHQEPPPGLRPTAAIKRVSGLAVTCRRAR
;
A
#
# COMPACT_ATOMS: atom_id res chain seq x y z
N MET A 1 49.89 -20.47 -11.56
CA MET A 1 49.58 -19.53 -12.64
C MET A 1 49.01 -18.26 -12.00
N SER A 2 49.77 -17.16 -12.03
CA SER A 2 49.41 -15.93 -11.29
C SER A 2 48.09 -15.35 -11.80
N PHE A 3 47.18 -15.04 -10.87
CA PHE A 3 45.93 -14.29 -11.11
C PHE A 3 46.15 -13.04 -12.00
N SER A 4 47.31 -12.40 -11.83
CA SER A 4 47.80 -11.27 -12.63
C SER A 4 47.98 -11.54 -14.13
N ALA A 5 48.27 -12.78 -14.53
CA ALA A 5 48.43 -13.17 -15.94
C ALA A 5 47.08 -13.45 -16.61
N LEU A 6 46.10 -13.97 -15.86
CA LEU A 6 44.74 -14.21 -16.35
C LEU A 6 44.00 -12.89 -16.62
N VAL A 7 44.19 -11.91 -15.72
CA VAL A 7 43.64 -10.55 -15.83
C VAL A 7 44.26 -9.76 -16.99
N ARG A 8 45.48 -10.12 -17.45
CA ARG A 8 46.15 -9.52 -18.60
C ARG A 8 45.81 -10.19 -19.94
N SER A 9 45.04 -11.29 -19.94
CA SER A 9 44.64 -11.94 -21.18
C SER A 9 43.65 -11.06 -21.96
N GLU A 10 43.83 -10.95 -23.27
CA GLU A 10 42.96 -10.15 -24.13
C GLU A 10 41.49 -10.59 -24.06
N TRP A 11 41.26 -11.90 -23.89
CA TRP A 11 39.94 -12.49 -23.67
C TRP A 11 39.27 -11.99 -22.38
N PHE A 12 40.03 -11.87 -21.29
CA PHE A 12 39.50 -11.32 -20.04
C PHE A 12 39.22 -9.83 -20.15
N ALA A 13 40.04 -9.07 -20.88
CA ALA A 13 39.80 -7.66 -21.14
C ALA A 13 38.57 -7.41 -22.04
N LEU A 14 38.31 -8.29 -23.01
CA LEU A 14 37.18 -8.18 -23.94
C LEU A 14 35.84 -8.65 -23.37
N PHE A 15 35.83 -9.70 -22.53
CA PHE A 15 34.59 -10.30 -22.01
C PHE A 15 34.48 -10.25 -20.48
N GLY A 16 35.57 -10.54 -19.76
CA GLY A 16 35.57 -10.61 -18.29
C GLY A 16 35.34 -9.24 -17.63
N VAL A 17 36.08 -8.23 -18.09
CA VAL A 17 35.95 -6.84 -17.59
C VAL A 17 34.55 -6.27 -17.82
N PRO A 18 33.98 -6.27 -19.04
CA PRO A 18 32.62 -5.76 -19.26
C PRO A 18 31.56 -6.53 -18.46
N LEU A 19 31.70 -7.85 -18.32
CA LEU A 19 30.77 -8.65 -17.50
C LEU A 19 30.82 -8.26 -16.01
N LEU A 20 32.01 -8.01 -15.48
CA LEU A 20 32.19 -7.54 -14.10
C LEU A 20 31.60 -6.14 -13.90
N ILE A 21 31.79 -5.24 -14.87
CA ILE A 21 31.16 -3.91 -14.89
C ILE A 21 29.63 -4.03 -14.90
N PHE A 22 29.09 -4.94 -15.72
CA PHE A 22 27.66 -5.18 -15.82
C PHE A 22 27.06 -5.60 -14.45
N PHE A 23 27.64 -6.61 -13.79
CA PHE A 23 27.16 -7.05 -12.48
C PHE A 23 27.36 -6.01 -11.39
N ALA A 24 28.52 -5.34 -11.36
CA ALA A 24 28.77 -4.25 -10.43
C ALA A 24 27.71 -3.13 -10.57
N ARG A 25 27.34 -2.78 -11.80
CA ARG A 25 26.30 -1.77 -12.06
C ARG A 25 24.90 -2.22 -11.70
N ILE A 26 24.58 -3.51 -11.84
CA ILE A 26 23.30 -4.04 -11.34
C ILE A 26 23.18 -3.80 -9.83
N VAL A 27 24.21 -4.17 -9.07
CA VAL A 27 24.21 -4.03 -7.61
C VAL A 27 24.11 -2.56 -7.21
N ASP A 28 24.94 -1.71 -7.80
CA ASP A 28 24.98 -0.27 -7.52
C ASP A 28 23.62 0.41 -7.78
N VAL A 29 23.02 0.16 -8.96
CA VAL A 29 21.71 0.73 -9.29
C VAL A 29 20.60 0.18 -8.40
N THR A 30 20.65 -1.10 -8.05
CA THR A 30 19.69 -1.72 -7.12
C THR A 30 19.72 -1.03 -5.76
N ILE A 31 20.92 -0.73 -5.24
CA ILE A 31 21.11 0.02 -3.99
C ILE A 31 20.50 1.43 -4.13
N GLY A 32 20.75 2.12 -5.24
CA GLY A 32 20.17 3.44 -5.53
C GLY A 32 18.64 3.41 -5.58
N THR A 33 18.04 2.38 -6.17
CA THR A 33 16.58 2.17 -6.16
C THR A 33 16.07 1.97 -4.73
N MET A 34 16.72 1.12 -3.94
CA MET A 34 16.36 0.87 -2.53
C MET A 34 16.40 2.14 -1.69
N ARG A 35 17.40 3.01 -1.89
CA ARG A 35 17.47 4.33 -1.26
C ARG A 35 16.23 5.17 -1.58
N ILE A 36 15.84 5.27 -2.85
CA ILE A 36 14.65 6.04 -3.26
C ILE A 36 13.39 5.51 -2.57
N ILE A 37 13.25 4.19 -2.46
CA ILE A 37 12.13 3.55 -1.76
C ILE A 37 12.14 3.90 -0.27
N PHE A 38 13.30 3.85 0.39
CA PHE A 38 13.40 4.24 1.80
C PHE A 38 13.04 5.71 2.04
N VAL A 39 13.42 6.61 1.12
CA VAL A 39 13.00 8.02 1.15
C VAL A 39 11.49 8.14 0.98
N ALA A 40 10.91 7.47 -0.01
CA ALA A 40 9.47 7.50 -0.28
C ALA A 40 8.64 6.97 0.89
N ARG A 41 9.18 6.01 1.65
CA ARG A 41 8.58 5.42 2.85
C ARG A 41 8.89 6.19 4.14
N GLY A 42 9.62 7.31 4.08
CA GLY A 42 9.91 8.14 5.24
C GLY A 42 10.92 7.55 6.24
N LEU A 43 11.72 6.56 5.83
CA LEU A 43 12.76 5.93 6.66
C LEU A 43 14.00 6.83 6.74
N LYS A 44 13.93 7.81 7.66
CA LYS A 44 14.91 8.91 7.80
C LYS A 44 16.35 8.46 8.11
N LEU A 45 16.53 7.29 8.73
CA LEU A 45 17.86 6.76 9.11
C LEU A 45 18.49 5.91 8.00
N LEU A 46 17.70 5.05 7.34
CA LEU A 46 18.23 4.12 6.34
C LEU A 46 18.57 4.82 5.02
N ALA A 47 17.76 5.81 4.60
CA ALA A 47 18.00 6.54 3.36
C ALA A 47 19.41 7.18 3.26
N PRO A 48 19.89 7.99 4.22
CA PRO A 48 21.21 8.60 4.12
C PRO A 48 22.36 7.60 4.25
N VAL A 49 22.19 6.53 5.05
CA VAL A 49 23.21 5.47 5.20
C VAL A 49 23.43 4.76 3.86
N PHE A 50 22.35 4.33 3.20
CA PHE A 50 22.44 3.70 1.88
C PHE A 50 23.00 4.66 0.82
N GLY A 51 22.62 5.95 0.86
CA GLY A 51 23.16 6.95 -0.06
C GLY A 51 24.66 7.20 0.12
N PHE A 52 25.17 7.18 1.36
CA PHE A 52 26.60 7.31 1.62
C PHE A 52 27.39 6.13 1.03
N PHE A 53 26.95 4.90 1.29
CA PHE A 53 27.62 3.71 0.75
C PHE A 53 27.50 3.60 -0.77
N GLU A 54 26.34 3.93 -1.33
CA GLU A 54 26.12 3.99 -2.78
C GLU A 54 27.15 4.92 -3.45
N VAL A 55 27.25 6.17 -2.99
CA VAL A 55 28.18 7.15 -3.60
C VAL A 55 29.63 6.71 -3.44
N LEU A 56 30.00 6.10 -2.31
CA LEU A 56 31.35 5.57 -2.09
C LEU A 56 31.69 4.43 -3.07
N ILE A 57 30.79 3.46 -3.21
CA ILE A 57 30.94 2.34 -4.14
C ILE A 57 31.02 2.87 -5.57
N TRP A 58 30.12 3.78 -5.93
CA TRP A 58 30.08 4.39 -7.26
C TRP A 58 31.37 5.12 -7.60
N LEU A 59 31.93 5.89 -6.66
CA LEU A 59 33.16 6.66 -6.86
C LEU A 59 34.39 5.76 -7.05
N ILE A 60 34.46 4.66 -6.29
CA ILE A 60 35.52 3.64 -6.47
C ILE A 60 35.33 2.93 -7.82
N ALA A 61 34.10 2.55 -8.17
CA ALA A 61 33.79 1.82 -9.40
C ALA A 61 34.06 2.66 -10.65
N ILE A 62 33.62 3.93 -10.69
CA ILE A 62 33.82 4.80 -11.85
C ILE A 62 35.30 5.07 -12.10
N GLY A 63 36.12 5.19 -11.05
CA GLY A 63 37.57 5.32 -11.18
C GLY A 63 38.19 4.11 -11.89
N GLN A 64 37.74 2.90 -11.56
CA GLN A 64 38.20 1.67 -12.21
C GLN A 64 37.70 1.53 -13.66
N VAL A 65 36.45 1.94 -13.93
CA VAL A 65 35.88 1.91 -15.29
C VAL A 65 36.60 2.90 -16.19
N MET A 66 36.83 4.12 -15.72
CA MET A 66 37.52 5.17 -16.49
C MET A 66 38.98 4.79 -16.79
N ALA A 67 39.64 4.01 -15.93
CA ALA A 67 40.98 3.49 -16.22
C ALA A 67 41.02 2.41 -17.32
N ASN A 68 39.87 1.82 -17.67
CA ASN A 68 39.75 0.69 -18.61
C ASN A 68 38.86 1.02 -19.84
N LEU A 69 38.82 2.28 -20.27
CA LEU A 69 37.99 2.79 -21.38
C LEU A 69 38.44 2.37 -22.79
N THR A 70 39.40 1.46 -22.94
CA THR A 70 39.99 1.12 -24.24
C THR A 70 39.04 0.38 -25.19
N ASN A 71 37.92 -0.18 -24.70
CA ASN A 71 37.01 -1.02 -25.48
C ASN A 71 35.56 -0.50 -25.49
N TRP A 72 34.96 -0.40 -26.67
CA TRP A 72 33.57 0.05 -26.84
C TRP A 72 32.54 -0.85 -26.12
N HIS A 73 32.84 -2.16 -26.00
CA HIS A 73 32.03 -3.15 -25.29
C HIS A 73 31.73 -2.76 -23.83
N ASN A 74 32.66 -2.05 -23.17
CA ASN A 74 32.48 -1.62 -21.78
C ASN A 74 31.34 -0.61 -21.63
N TYR A 75 31.10 0.25 -22.63
CA TYR A 75 29.99 1.20 -22.60
C TYR A 75 28.64 0.50 -22.75
N ILE A 76 28.54 -0.51 -23.63
CA ILE A 76 27.31 -1.32 -23.74
C ILE A 76 27.05 -2.06 -22.45
N ALA A 77 28.06 -2.74 -21.90
CA ALA A 77 27.91 -3.49 -20.66
C ALA A 77 27.49 -2.58 -19.50
N TYR A 78 28.00 -1.35 -19.44
CA TYR A 78 27.59 -0.34 -18.47
C TYR A 78 26.12 0.08 -18.64
N ALA A 79 25.68 0.36 -19.88
CA ALA A 79 24.31 0.75 -20.17
C ALA A 79 23.31 -0.40 -19.90
N LEU A 80 23.65 -1.62 -20.31
CA LEU A 80 22.87 -2.82 -20.02
C LEU A 80 22.81 -3.10 -18.52
N GLY A 81 23.92 -2.95 -17.81
CA GLY A 81 23.98 -3.14 -16.36
C GLY A 81 23.09 -2.14 -15.62
N PHE A 82 23.04 -0.90 -16.10
CA PHE A 82 22.12 0.11 -15.57
C PHE A 82 20.65 -0.26 -15.81
N ALA A 83 20.28 -0.65 -17.03
CA ALA A 83 18.92 -1.06 -17.36
C ALA A 83 18.48 -2.29 -16.55
N ALA A 84 19.32 -3.33 -16.50
CA ALA A 84 19.07 -4.54 -15.73
C ALA A 84 19.00 -4.26 -14.23
N GLY A 85 19.86 -3.40 -13.71
CA GLY A 85 19.86 -2.98 -12.31
C GLY A 85 18.56 -2.32 -11.88
N ASN A 86 17.98 -1.46 -12.72
CA ASN A 86 16.66 -0.86 -12.45
C ASN A 86 15.56 -1.92 -12.40
N TYR A 87 15.57 -2.88 -13.33
CA TYR A 87 14.60 -3.97 -13.33
C TYR A 87 14.72 -4.84 -12.08
N VAL A 88 15.95 -5.22 -11.70
CA VAL A 88 16.22 -5.98 -10.47
C VAL A 88 15.83 -5.17 -9.23
N GLY A 89 16.09 -3.86 -9.20
CA GLY A 89 15.68 -2.96 -8.12
C GLY A 89 14.17 -2.95 -7.91
N ILE A 90 13.39 -2.82 -8.99
CA ILE A 90 11.92 -2.89 -8.95
C ILE A 90 11.44 -4.28 -8.50
N TYR A 91 12.06 -5.34 -9.01
CA TYR A 91 11.72 -6.70 -8.60
C TYR A 91 11.97 -6.91 -7.09
N LEU A 92 13.11 -6.42 -6.59
CA LEU A 92 13.47 -6.52 -5.18
C LEU A 92 12.52 -5.69 -4.29
N GLU A 93 12.13 -4.49 -4.73
CA GLU A 93 11.11 -3.66 -4.06
C GLU A 93 9.83 -4.46 -3.78
N SER A 94 9.33 -5.14 -4.83
CA SER A 94 8.08 -5.89 -4.74
C SER A 94 8.15 -7.04 -3.74
N ARG A 95 9.34 -7.62 -3.53
CA ARG A 95 9.58 -8.74 -2.62
C ARG A 95 9.70 -8.33 -1.16
N ILE A 96 10.29 -7.18 -0.87
CA ILE A 96 10.52 -6.76 0.52
C ILE A 96 9.19 -6.28 1.14
N ALA A 97 8.22 -5.88 0.31
CA ALA A 97 6.85 -5.53 0.69
C ALA A 97 6.81 -4.60 1.91
N LEU A 98 7.70 -3.61 1.91
CA LEU A 98 7.85 -2.65 3.00
C LEU A 98 6.75 -1.59 2.94
N GLY A 99 6.30 -1.21 4.14
CA GLY A 99 5.35 -0.13 4.35
C GLY A 99 3.92 -0.59 4.59
N ASN A 100 3.07 0.41 4.78
CA ASN A 100 1.67 0.25 5.13
C ASN A 100 0.79 0.77 3.99
N GLN A 101 -0.37 0.17 3.86
CA GLN A 101 -1.38 0.50 2.85
C GLN A 101 -2.72 0.72 3.53
N LEU A 102 -3.43 1.75 3.09
CA LEU A 102 -4.82 1.99 3.43
C LEU A 102 -5.68 1.32 2.37
N ILE A 103 -6.52 0.39 2.80
CA ILE A 103 -7.57 -0.16 1.95
C ILE A 103 -8.86 0.58 2.28
N ARG A 104 -9.46 1.14 1.24
CA ARG A 104 -10.81 1.71 1.28
C ARG A 104 -11.75 0.77 0.55
N ILE A 105 -12.71 0.21 1.26
CA ILE A 105 -13.68 -0.76 0.77
C ILE A 105 -15.04 -0.09 0.76
N ILE A 106 -15.73 -0.13 -0.37
CA ILE A 106 -17.07 0.42 -0.56
C ILE A 106 -18.00 -0.74 -0.91
N THR A 107 -19.00 -0.96 -0.04
CA THR A 107 -19.99 -2.04 -0.22
C THR A 107 -21.41 -1.50 -0.10
N ARG A 108 -22.31 -2.06 -0.92
CA ARG A 108 -23.77 -1.81 -0.87
C ARG A 108 -24.51 -2.85 -0.03
N ARG A 109 -23.83 -3.96 0.31
CA ARG A 109 -24.36 -5.05 1.14
C ARG A 109 -23.97 -4.86 2.59
N ASP A 110 -24.66 -5.58 3.47
CA ASP A 110 -24.29 -5.62 4.88
C ASP A 110 -22.80 -5.95 5.04
N ALA A 111 -22.08 -5.03 5.65
CA ALA A 111 -20.64 -5.14 5.85
C ALA A 111 -20.28 -5.70 7.23
N THR A 112 -21.28 -6.02 8.06
CA THR A 112 -21.09 -6.42 9.47
C THR A 112 -20.22 -7.67 9.58
N ALA A 113 -20.45 -8.69 8.76
CA ALA A 113 -19.63 -9.91 8.73
C ALA A 113 -18.16 -9.63 8.37
N LEU A 114 -17.91 -8.78 7.37
CA LEU A 114 -16.56 -8.41 6.95
C LEU A 114 -15.84 -7.59 8.03
N VAL A 115 -16.53 -6.64 8.66
CA VAL A 115 -15.98 -5.82 9.75
C VAL A 115 -15.66 -6.68 10.96
N ALA A 116 -16.55 -7.60 11.34
CA ALA A 116 -16.32 -8.54 12.44
C ALA A 116 -15.12 -9.44 12.16
N TYR A 117 -15.03 -9.98 10.95
CA TYR A 117 -13.89 -10.79 10.51
C TYR A 117 -12.57 -10.02 10.62
N LEU A 118 -12.49 -8.83 10.03
CA LEU A 118 -11.28 -8.01 10.04
C LEU A 118 -10.85 -7.61 11.46
N ARG A 119 -11.80 -7.26 12.34
CA ARG A 119 -11.52 -6.98 13.76
C ARG A 119 -11.03 -8.22 14.51
N SER A 120 -11.63 -9.38 14.27
CA SER A 120 -11.22 -10.65 14.90
C SER A 120 -9.81 -11.09 14.47
N ALA A 121 -9.43 -10.78 13.23
CA ALA A 121 -8.09 -11.00 12.70
C ALA A 121 -7.04 -10.01 13.26
N GLY A 122 -7.46 -9.02 14.05
CA GLY A 122 -6.59 -8.04 14.71
C GLY A 122 -6.33 -6.78 13.89
N TYR A 123 -7.07 -6.54 12.80
CA TYR A 123 -6.93 -5.31 12.02
C TYR A 123 -7.78 -4.18 12.60
N THR A 124 -7.25 -2.95 12.53
CA THR A 124 -8.01 -1.75 12.85
C THR A 124 -8.94 -1.41 11.68
N VAL A 125 -10.23 -1.26 12.00
CA VAL A 125 -11.28 -1.04 11.02
C VAL A 125 -12.18 0.11 11.44
N THR A 126 -12.27 1.11 10.59
CA THR A 126 -13.21 2.23 10.72
C THR A 126 -14.28 2.08 9.66
N ALA A 127 -15.55 2.04 10.06
CA ALA A 127 -16.68 1.98 9.14
C ALA A 127 -17.48 3.28 9.24
N VAL A 128 -17.85 3.82 8.09
CA VAL A 128 -18.63 5.05 7.96
C VAL A 128 -19.79 4.79 7.02
N ASP A 129 -20.99 5.17 7.43
CA ASP A 129 -22.17 5.16 6.56
C ASP A 129 -22.09 6.35 5.60
N ALA A 130 -22.24 6.09 4.30
CA ALA A 130 -22.13 7.08 3.25
C ALA A 130 -23.26 6.93 2.23
N GLN A 131 -23.46 7.93 1.39
CA GLN A 131 -24.40 7.89 0.28
C GLN A 131 -23.61 7.76 -1.02
N GLY A 132 -23.85 6.70 -1.79
CA GLY A 132 -23.38 6.59 -3.17
C GLY A 132 -24.38 7.23 -4.13
N ASP A 133 -24.03 7.29 -5.42
CA ASP A 133 -24.83 7.95 -6.46
C ASP A 133 -26.28 7.44 -6.55
N THR A 134 -26.53 6.18 -6.19
CA THR A 134 -27.86 5.54 -6.32
C THR A 134 -28.42 5.03 -4.99
N SER A 135 -27.59 4.82 -3.96
CA SER A 135 -28.02 4.17 -2.72
C SER A 135 -27.11 4.48 -1.54
N ALA A 136 -27.59 4.25 -0.32
CA ALA A 136 -26.73 4.18 0.86
C ALA A 136 -25.65 3.09 0.66
N VAL A 137 -24.43 3.38 1.08
CA VAL A 137 -23.27 2.49 1.01
C VAL A 137 -22.48 2.57 2.31
N LYS A 138 -21.74 1.52 2.64
CA LYS A 138 -20.82 1.53 3.77
C LYS A 138 -19.39 1.64 3.24
N VAL A 139 -18.65 2.62 3.76
CA VAL A 139 -17.23 2.84 3.46
C VAL A 139 -16.41 2.34 4.64
N ILE A 140 -15.49 1.44 4.37
CA ILE A 140 -14.63 0.84 5.38
C ILE A 140 -13.18 1.21 5.08
N PHE A 141 -12.50 1.72 6.10
CA PHE A 141 -11.08 2.04 6.07
C PHE A 141 -10.35 1.05 6.96
N THR A 142 -9.30 0.43 6.42
CA THR A 142 -8.39 -0.40 7.20
C THR A 142 -6.95 -0.16 6.76
N VAL A 143 -6.06 -0.03 7.74
CA VAL A 143 -4.63 0.15 7.51
C VAL A 143 -3.94 -1.17 7.75
N ILE A 144 -3.20 -1.64 6.76
CA ILE A 144 -2.61 -2.97 6.74
C ILE A 144 -1.14 -2.88 6.32
N SER A 145 -0.36 -3.89 6.65
CA SER A 145 0.97 -4.04 6.04
C SER A 145 0.82 -4.55 4.60
N ARG A 146 1.68 -4.10 3.68
CA ARG A 146 1.62 -4.50 2.26
C ARG A 146 1.68 -6.02 2.05
N ARG A 147 2.30 -6.75 2.98
CA ARG A 147 2.38 -8.23 3.01
C ARG A 147 1.01 -8.91 3.18
N ASP A 148 0.06 -8.26 3.84
CA ASP A 148 -1.26 -8.83 4.14
C ASP A 148 -2.33 -8.47 3.09
N LEU A 149 -1.99 -7.65 2.09
CA LEU A 149 -2.91 -7.22 1.04
C LEU A 149 -3.60 -8.41 0.38
N SER A 150 -2.85 -9.44 -0.02
CA SER A 150 -3.39 -10.62 -0.70
C SER A 150 -4.44 -11.36 0.16
N LYS A 151 -4.20 -11.46 1.48
CA LYS A 151 -5.13 -12.12 2.42
C LYS A 151 -6.43 -11.34 2.56
N ILE A 152 -6.33 -10.01 2.68
CA ILE A 152 -7.50 -9.14 2.85
C ILE A 152 -8.30 -9.05 1.56
N VAL A 153 -7.65 -8.97 0.40
CA VAL A 153 -8.34 -9.01 -0.90
C VAL A 153 -9.10 -10.33 -1.07
N ALA A 154 -8.52 -11.46 -0.66
CA ALA A 154 -9.22 -12.75 -0.67
C ALA A 154 -10.45 -12.75 0.26
N ALA A 155 -10.32 -12.22 1.47
CA ALA A 155 -11.44 -12.09 2.40
C ALA A 155 -12.55 -11.18 1.84
N ILE A 156 -12.20 -10.02 1.28
CA ILE A 156 -13.17 -9.09 0.65
C ILE A 156 -13.94 -9.79 -0.46
N LYS A 157 -13.23 -10.48 -1.37
CA LYS A 157 -13.87 -11.21 -2.48
C LYS A 157 -14.77 -12.34 -2.00
N HIS A 158 -14.40 -13.00 -0.92
CA HIS A 158 -15.22 -14.05 -0.32
C HIS A 158 -16.54 -13.48 0.24
N PHE A 159 -16.46 -12.50 1.14
CA PHE A 159 -17.66 -11.96 1.80
C PHE A 159 -18.52 -11.11 0.86
N ASN A 160 -17.88 -10.34 -0.03
CA ASN A 160 -18.55 -9.40 -0.93
C ASN A 160 -17.88 -9.37 -2.31
N PRO A 161 -18.23 -10.30 -3.22
CA PRO A 161 -17.62 -10.38 -4.56
C PRO A 161 -17.89 -9.15 -5.44
N ARG A 162 -18.91 -8.34 -5.11
CA ARG A 162 -19.24 -7.08 -5.80
C ARG A 162 -18.74 -5.82 -5.08
N ALA A 163 -17.90 -5.96 -4.04
CA ALA A 163 -17.34 -4.81 -3.34
C ALA A 163 -16.30 -4.09 -4.22
N PHE A 164 -16.36 -2.76 -4.21
CA PHE A 164 -15.33 -1.93 -4.81
C PHE A 164 -14.27 -1.63 -3.75
N TYR A 165 -12.98 -1.73 -4.07
CA TYR A 165 -11.92 -1.37 -3.13
C TYR A 165 -10.78 -0.63 -3.83
N SER A 166 -10.16 0.30 -3.12
CA SER A 166 -8.94 1.00 -3.53
C SER A 166 -7.85 0.79 -2.49
N VAL A 167 -6.60 0.72 -2.97
CA VAL A 167 -5.40 0.56 -2.13
C VAL A 167 -4.57 1.82 -2.29
N GLU A 168 -4.25 2.47 -1.18
CA GLU A 168 -3.50 3.71 -1.13
C GLU A 168 -2.24 3.49 -0.26
N ASP A 169 -1.07 3.91 -0.75
CA ASP A 169 0.17 3.82 0.03
C ASP A 169 0.21 4.90 1.11
N VAL A 170 0.47 4.48 2.36
CA VAL A 170 0.56 5.40 3.49
C VAL A 170 2.01 5.52 3.94
N ARG A 171 2.51 6.77 4.00
CA ARG A 171 3.90 7.06 4.39
C ARG A 171 4.16 6.88 5.88
N PHE A 172 3.18 7.21 6.73
CA PHE A 172 3.31 7.14 8.17
C PHE A 172 1.97 6.77 8.80
N VAL A 173 2.01 5.84 9.75
CA VAL A 173 0.84 5.41 10.52
C VAL A 173 1.22 5.47 12.00
N SER A 174 0.43 6.15 12.82
CA SER A 174 0.66 6.18 14.26
C SER A 174 0.36 4.80 14.86
N GLN A 175 1.15 4.42 15.87
CA GLN A 175 1.14 3.07 16.46
C GLN A 175 -0.24 2.69 17.04
N ALA A 176 -1.04 3.67 17.47
CA ALA A 176 -2.41 3.45 17.96
C ALA A 176 -3.37 2.90 16.89
N ALA A 177 -3.09 3.10 15.60
CA ALA A 177 -3.90 2.58 14.50
C ALA A 177 -3.47 1.18 14.03
N LEU A 178 -2.35 0.65 14.52
CA LEU A 178 -1.80 -0.66 14.11
C LEU A 178 -1.90 -1.66 15.27
N VAL A 179 -3.07 -2.30 15.42
CA VAL A 179 -3.13 -3.53 16.20
C VAL A 179 -2.53 -4.64 15.31
N ALA A 180 -1.56 -5.37 15.85
CA ALA A 180 -0.90 -6.44 15.09
C ALA A 180 -1.89 -7.62 14.89
N PRO A 181 -1.95 -8.21 13.70
CA PRO A 181 -2.81 -9.36 13.46
C PRO A 181 -2.38 -10.54 14.34
N LYS A 182 -3.34 -11.21 14.98
CA LYS A 182 -3.05 -12.43 15.76
C LYS A 182 -2.59 -13.51 14.80
N SER A 183 -1.35 -13.98 14.92
CA SER A 183 -0.69 -14.94 14.02
C SER A 183 -1.28 -16.37 14.02
N ALA A 184 -2.49 -16.58 14.54
CA ALA A 184 -3.11 -17.90 14.67
C ALA A 184 -4.45 -18.04 13.91
N PHE A 185 -4.74 -17.14 12.97
CA PHE A 185 -6.02 -17.16 12.27
C PHE A 185 -5.94 -17.96 10.95
N ALA A 186 -6.19 -19.26 11.03
CA ALA A 186 -6.51 -20.08 9.86
C ALA A 186 -7.98 -19.83 9.49
N PRO A 187 -8.31 -19.47 8.24
CA PRO A 187 -9.71 -19.38 7.84
C PRO A 187 -10.29 -20.79 7.74
N HIS A 188 -10.94 -21.26 8.81
CA HIS A 188 -11.93 -22.33 8.69
C HIS A 188 -13.15 -21.70 8.02
N PHE A 189 -13.18 -21.80 6.69
CA PHE A 189 -14.37 -21.52 5.91
C PHE A 189 -15.31 -22.72 6.05
N GLU A 190 -15.99 -22.79 7.19
CA GLU A 190 -16.98 -23.83 7.44
C GLU A 190 -18.23 -23.48 6.64
N ALA A 191 -18.43 -24.22 5.55
CA ALA A 191 -19.59 -24.15 4.70
C ALA A 191 -20.82 -24.61 5.48
N SER A 192 -21.46 -23.70 6.21
CA SER A 192 -22.78 -23.89 6.81
C SER A 192 -23.66 -22.73 6.39
N ALA A 193 -24.08 -22.73 5.12
CA ALA A 193 -25.24 -22.00 4.67
C ALA A 193 -26.24 -23.04 4.16
N GLU A 194 -27.13 -23.47 5.05
CA GLU A 194 -28.30 -24.25 4.69
C GLU A 194 -29.16 -23.48 3.66
N PRO A 195 -29.65 -24.12 2.59
CA PRO A 195 -30.55 -23.49 1.64
C PRO A 195 -31.98 -23.52 2.18
N GLY A 196 -32.51 -22.34 2.51
CA GLY A 196 -33.94 -22.14 2.68
C GLY A 196 -34.42 -22.07 4.13
N SER A 197 -34.70 -20.86 4.59
CA SER A 197 -35.74 -20.62 5.60
C SER A 197 -36.58 -19.42 5.13
N PRO A 198 -37.92 -19.46 5.24
CA PRO A 198 -38.79 -18.44 4.66
C PRO A 198 -38.56 -17.10 5.33
N ILE A 199 -38.71 -16.04 4.53
CA ILE A 199 -38.83 -14.66 4.98
C ILE A 199 -39.96 -14.63 6.02
N GLY A 200 -39.60 -14.52 7.30
CA GLY A 200 -40.55 -14.17 8.35
C GLY A 200 -40.89 -12.69 8.21
N GLU A 201 -42.19 -12.40 8.11
CA GLU A 201 -42.82 -11.08 8.21
C GLU A 201 -41.98 -10.05 8.96
N LEU A 202 -41.73 -8.89 8.33
CA LEU A 202 -41.40 -7.68 9.08
C LEU A 202 -42.59 -7.36 9.99
N PRO A 203 -42.40 -7.15 11.31
CA PRO A 203 -43.46 -6.59 12.12
C PRO A 203 -43.76 -5.17 11.64
N ASP A 204 -45.05 -4.93 11.51
CA ASP A 204 -45.70 -3.65 11.22
C ASP A 204 -45.05 -2.51 12.02
N VAL A 205 -44.74 -1.41 11.33
CA VAL A 205 -44.11 -0.23 11.92
C VAL A 205 -45.16 0.49 12.75
N GLY A 206 -45.35 0.00 13.98
CA GLY A 206 -46.09 0.66 15.03
C GLY A 206 -45.38 1.95 15.45
N GLU A 207 -46.08 3.06 15.24
CA GLU A 207 -46.10 4.28 16.03
C GLU A 207 -44.80 4.68 16.74
N VAL A 208 -44.11 5.68 16.17
CA VAL A 208 -42.98 6.38 16.79
C VAL A 208 -43.51 7.15 18.01
N VAL A 209 -43.42 6.54 19.19
CA VAL A 209 -43.66 7.22 20.47
C VAL A 209 -42.52 8.21 20.71
N HIS A 210 -42.87 9.49 20.75
CA HIS A 210 -42.01 10.57 21.20
C HIS A 210 -41.58 10.31 22.66
N GLN A 211 -40.33 9.95 22.86
CA GLN A 211 -39.76 9.86 24.21
C GLN A 211 -39.21 11.22 24.62
N GLU A 212 -39.82 11.83 25.63
CA GLU A 212 -39.32 13.05 26.27
C GLU A 212 -37.91 12.81 26.84
N PRO A 213 -37.01 13.80 26.75
CA PRO A 213 -35.67 13.69 27.34
C PRO A 213 -35.75 13.68 28.89
N PRO A 214 -34.82 12.99 29.56
CA PRO A 214 -34.82 12.84 31.02
C PRO A 214 -34.71 14.20 31.75
N PRO A 215 -35.38 14.37 32.90
CA PRO A 215 -35.44 15.63 33.62
C PRO A 215 -34.09 15.90 34.31
N GLY A 216 -33.40 16.97 33.93
CA GLY A 216 -32.17 17.36 34.65
C GLY A 216 -31.23 18.37 34.00
N LEU A 217 -31.37 18.71 32.71
CA LEU A 217 -30.51 19.73 32.09
C LEU A 217 -31.25 21.06 31.91
N ARG A 218 -30.70 22.11 32.54
CA ARG A 218 -31.21 23.49 32.52
C ARG A 218 -31.31 24.03 31.08
N PRO A 219 -32.30 24.87 30.76
CA PRO A 219 -32.46 25.44 29.42
C PRO A 219 -31.43 26.55 29.21
N THR A 220 -30.65 26.48 28.14
CA THR A 220 -29.90 27.65 27.65
C THR A 220 -29.87 27.66 26.13
N ALA A 221 -30.25 28.82 25.61
CA ALA A 221 -30.07 29.30 24.24
C ALA A 221 -30.95 28.67 23.14
N ALA A 222 -32.08 29.32 22.93
CA ALA A 222 -32.77 29.41 21.65
C ALA A 222 -31.82 29.83 20.52
N ILE A 223 -31.85 29.13 19.39
CA ILE A 223 -31.42 29.67 18.10
C ILE A 223 -32.54 29.45 17.08
N LYS A 224 -33.08 30.60 16.64
CA LYS A 224 -34.17 30.82 15.71
C LYS A 224 -34.02 30.02 14.41
N ARG A 225 -35.13 29.41 13.99
CA ARG A 225 -35.47 29.17 12.57
C ARG A 225 -35.40 30.50 11.80
N VAL A 226 -34.71 30.50 10.67
CA VAL A 226 -34.97 31.46 9.59
C VAL A 226 -35.28 30.65 8.33
N SER A 227 -36.57 30.65 8.01
CA SER A 227 -37.13 30.29 6.73
C SER A 227 -36.76 31.33 5.67
N GLY A 228 -36.46 30.87 4.46
CA GLY A 228 -36.68 31.61 3.22
C GLY A 228 -35.59 32.61 2.83
N LEU A 229 -34.77 32.24 1.83
CA LEU A 229 -34.31 33.20 0.85
C LEU A 229 -34.13 32.50 -0.50
N ALA A 230 -34.99 32.88 -1.46
CA ALA A 230 -34.85 32.57 -2.86
C ALA A 230 -33.53 33.15 -3.39
N VAL A 231 -32.72 32.33 -4.05
CA VAL A 231 -31.57 32.79 -4.82
C VAL A 231 -31.95 32.81 -6.29
N THR A 232 -32.27 34.01 -6.74
CA THR A 232 -32.60 34.36 -8.12
C THR A 232 -31.33 34.29 -8.98
N CYS A 233 -31.45 33.61 -10.11
CA CYS A 233 -30.49 33.56 -11.20
C CYS A 233 -30.18 34.97 -11.75
N ARG A 234 -28.90 35.34 -11.84
CA ARG A 234 -28.42 36.41 -12.75
C ARG A 234 -27.12 36.01 -13.44
N ARG A 235 -27.27 35.76 -14.74
CA ARG A 235 -26.30 35.84 -15.84
C ARG A 235 -25.29 36.99 -15.64
N ALA A 236 -23.99 36.67 -15.66
CA ALA A 236 -22.93 37.62 -15.96
C ALA A 236 -22.61 37.50 -17.47
N ARG A 237 -22.46 38.67 -18.10
CA ARG A 237 -22.00 38.85 -19.49
C ARG A 237 -20.51 38.57 -19.60
#